data_AF-A0A380EEC5-F1
#
_entry.id   AF-A0A380EEC5-F1
#
_cell.length_a   1.000
_cell.length_b   1.000
_cell.length_c   1.000
_cell.angle_alpha   90.00
_cell.angle_beta   90.00
_cell.angle_gamma   90.00
#
_symmetry.space_group_name_H-M   'P 1'
#
loop_
_entity.id
_entity.type
_entity.pdbx_description
1 polymer ?
#
loop_
_entity_poly.entity_id
_entity_poly.type
_entity_poly.pdbx_seq_one_letter_code
_entity_poly.pdbx_strand_id
1 'polypeptide(L)' 'MCTGFTIQTLNNQVLLGRTMDYDYPLDGSPAVTPRNYRWKSRTGTTGQTQYGFIGTGTDMEGFYLW' A
#
# COMPACT_ATOMS: atom_id res chain seq x y z
N MET A 1 3.19 9.16 -14.12
CA MET A 1 4.34 8.22 -14.19
C MET A 1 5.05 8.29 -12.86
N CYS A 2 5.00 7.24 -12.04
CA CYS A 2 5.57 7.28 -10.68
C CYS A 2 7.08 6.99 -10.66
N THR A 3 7.79 7.49 -9.65
CA THR A 3 9.22 7.24 -9.42
C THR A 3 9.41 6.60 -8.05
N GLY A 4 10.09 5.46 -7.97
CA GLY A 4 10.46 4.79 -6.72
C GLY A 4 11.94 4.99 -6.39
N PHE A 5 12.27 5.06 -5.10
CA PHE A 5 13.65 5.21 -4.64
C PHE A 5 13.88 4.47 -3.31
N THR A 6 15.15 4.12 -3.06
CA THR A 6 15.62 3.55 -1.80
C THR A 6 16.81 4.34 -1.29
N ILE A 7 16.85 4.60 0.02
CA ILE A 7 17.96 5.30 0.68
C ILE A 7 18.42 4.46 1.87
N GLN A 8 19.74 4.27 1.99
CA GLN A 8 20.34 3.78 3.22
C GLN A 8 20.83 4.97 4.05
N THR A 9 20.36 5.06 5.29
CA THR A 9 20.72 6.12 6.22
C THR A 9 22.08 5.85 6.88
N LEU A 10 22.67 6.88 7.52
CA LEU A 10 23.94 6.74 8.25
C LEU A 10 23.87 5.76 9.44
N ASN A 11 22.68 5.50 9.98
CA ASN A 11 22.43 4.50 11.02
C ASN A 11 22.00 3.13 10.45
N ASN A 12 22.31 2.86 9.18
CA ASN A 12 22.07 1.59 8.47
C ASN A 12 20.59 1.18 8.35
N GLN A 13 19.64 2.11 8.42
CA GLN A 13 18.24 1.84 8.11
C GLN A 13 18.01 1.96 6.60
N VAL A 14 17.09 1.16 6.07
CA VAL A 14 16.67 1.22 4.67
C VAL A 14 15.31 1.87 4.59
N LEU A 15 15.22 2.95 3.82
CA LEU A 15 14.00 3.66 3.51
C LEU A 15 13.58 3.33 2.08
N LEU A 16 12.30 3.07 1.88
CA LEU A 16 11.66 2.89 0.58
C LEU A 16 10.58 3.95 0.42
N GLY A 17 10.56 4.63 -0.72
CA GLY A 17 9.55 5.63 -1.03
C GLY A 17 9.24 5.68 -2.53
N ARG A 18 8.13 6.35 -2.86
CA ARG A 18 7.75 6.63 -4.24
C ARG A 18 6.93 7.90 -4.35
N THR A 19 6.94 8.53 -5.52
CA THR A 19 5.91 9.48 -5.90
C THR A 19 4.63 8.75 -6.33
N MET A 20 3.49 9.42 -6.20
CA MET A 20 2.20 8.97 -6.71
C MET A 20 1.72 9.98 -7.75
N ASP A 21 2.32 9.89 -8.94
CA ASP A 21 2.05 10.81 -10.04
C ASP A 21 0.90 10.27 -10.90
N TYR A 22 -0.30 10.74 -10.58
CA TYR A 22 -1.57 10.43 -11.25
C TYR A 22 -2.27 11.73 -11.66
N ASP A 23 -2.99 11.68 -12.76
CA ASP A 23 -3.75 12.80 -13.35
C ASP A 23 -5.06 13.09 -12.61
N TYR A 24 -5.58 12.12 -11.88
CA TYR A 24 -6.72 12.27 -10.98
C TYR A 24 -6.26 12.25 -9.51
N PRO A 25 -6.84 13.06 -8.61
CA PRO A 25 -6.53 12.95 -7.19
C PRO A 25 -7.05 11.63 -6.63
N LEU A 26 -6.14 10.73 -6.29
CA LEU A 26 -6.43 9.56 -5.47
C LEU A 26 -6.49 10.05 -4.03
N ASP A 27 -7.65 9.94 -3.37
CA ASP A 27 -7.84 10.32 -1.96
C ASP A 27 -7.15 9.28 -1.05
N GLY A 28 -5.82 9.30 -1.09
CA GLY A 28 -4.94 8.35 -0.43
C GLY A 28 -4.78 8.69 1.05
N SER A 29 -5.10 7.73 1.90
CA SER A 29 -4.95 7.84 3.36
C SER A 29 -3.96 6.79 3.89
N PRO A 30 -3.26 7.06 5.00
CA PRO A 30 -2.51 6.03 5.71
C PRO A 30 -3.46 4.89 6.11
N ALA A 31 -3.09 3.68 5.74
CA ALA A 31 -3.96 2.53 5.84
C ALA A 31 -3.20 1.37 6.51
N VAL A 32 -3.87 0.70 7.45
CA VAL A 32 -3.29 -0.38 8.26
C VAL A 32 -3.99 -1.69 7.93
N THR A 33 -3.23 -2.68 7.47
CA THR A 33 -3.72 -4.05 7.32
C THR A 33 -3.18 -4.92 8.46
N PRO A 34 -4.04 -5.49 9.33
CA PRO A 34 -3.59 -6.32 10.44
C PRO A 34 -3.14 -7.71 9.97
N ARG A 35 -2.46 -8.43 10.87
CA ARG A 35 -2.16 -9.86 10.69
C ARG A 35 -3.45 -10.68 10.66
N ASN A 36 -3.42 -11.80 9.93
CA ASN A 36 -4.54 -12.73 9.81
C ASN A 36 -5.82 -12.11 9.22
N TYR A 37 -5.72 -10.97 8.53
CA TYR A 37 -6.84 -10.30 7.87
C TYR A 37 -7.29 -11.14 6.67
N ARG A 38 -8.59 -11.46 6.63
CA ARG A 38 -9.20 -12.18 5.51
C ARG A 38 -9.69 -11.17 4.47
N TRP A 39 -9.24 -11.32 3.24
CA TRP A 39 -9.64 -10.48 2.12
C TRP A 39 -10.21 -11.33 0.98
N LYS A 40 -11.01 -10.68 0.13
CA LYS A 40 -11.55 -11.25 -1.09
C LYS A 40 -11.30 -10.28 -2.23
N SER A 41 -10.64 -10.74 -3.30
CA SER A 41 -10.47 -9.95 -4.52
C SER A 41 -11.79 -9.86 -5.28
N ARG A 42 -11.89 -8.84 -6.13
CA ARG A 42 -13.00 -8.69 -7.09
C ARG A 42 -13.13 -9.90 -8.03
N THR A 43 -12.00 -10.55 -8.35
CA THR A 43 -11.96 -11.75 -9.20
C THR A 43 -12.38 -13.03 -8.48
N GLY A 44 -12.74 -12.96 -7.19
CA GLY A 44 -13.25 -14.09 -6.41
C GLY A 44 -12.18 -14.85 -5.61
N THR A 45 -10.91 -14.49 -5.74
CA THR A 45 -9.82 -15.08 -4.94
C THR A 45 -9.94 -14.64 -3.49
N THR A 46 -9.81 -15.56 -2.55
CA THR A 46 -9.75 -15.24 -1.12
C THR A 46 -8.34 -15.49 -0.60
N GLY A 47 -7.96 -14.73 0.41
CA GLY A 47 -6.65 -14.87 1.04
C GLY A 47 -6.66 -14.41 2.48
N GLN A 48 -5.59 -14.75 3.19
CA GLN A 48 -5.34 -14.30 4.55
C GLN A 48 -3.92 -13.75 4.66
N THR A 49 -3.77 -12.58 5.26
CA THR A 49 -2.46 -11.97 5.49
C THR A 49 -1.71 -12.70 6.60
N GLN A 50 -0.43 -13.01 6.38
CA GLN A 50 0.43 -13.57 7.45
C GLN A 50 1.00 -12.46 8.34
N TYR A 51 1.42 -11.35 7.73
CA TYR A 51 1.97 -10.19 8.39
C TYR A 51 1.02 -9.00 8.31
N GLY A 52 1.16 -8.09 9.28
CA GLY A 52 0.50 -6.81 9.26
C GLY A 52 1.45 -5.80 8.64
N PHE A 53 0.91 -4.89 7.84
CA PHE A 53 1.67 -3.88 7.14
C PHE A 53 0.90 -2.56 7.09
N ILE A 54 1.64 -1.48 6.86
CA ILE A 54 1.11 -0.14 6.68
C ILE A 54 1.50 0.37 5.29
N GLY A 55 0.65 1.19 4.71
CA GLY A 55 0.86 1.80 3.41
C GLY A 55 -0.08 2.98 3.20
N THR A 56 -0.07 3.52 1.98
CA THR A 56 -1.06 4.51 1.56
C THR A 56 -2.10 3.78 0.73
N GLY A 57 -3.34 3.79 1.18
CA GLY A 57 -4.44 3.20 0.45
C GLY A 57 -5.55 4.18 0.14
N THR A 58 -6.32 3.89 -0.89
CA THR A 58 -7.50 4.67 -1.26
C THR A 58 -8.64 3.71 -1.61
N ASP A 59 -9.86 4.13 -1.31
CA ASP A 59 -11.06 3.41 -1.73
C ASP A 59 -11.47 3.93 -3.11
N MET A 60 -11.23 3.11 -4.14
CA MET A 60 -11.72 3.39 -5.48
C MET A 60 -12.97 2.56 -5.73
N GLU A 61 -14.14 3.05 -5.33
CA GLU A 61 -15.43 2.39 -5.59
C GLU A 61 -15.53 0.94 -5.04
N GLY A 62 -15.01 0.71 -3.84
CA GLY A 62 -14.96 -0.60 -3.19
C GLY A 62 -13.66 -1.38 -3.43
N PHE A 63 -12.67 -0.75 -4.08
CA PHE A 63 -11.33 -1.30 -4.26
C PHE A 63 -10.34 -0.59 -3.35
N TYR A 64 -9.92 -1.27 -2.29
CA TYR A 64 -8.77 -0.83 -1.51
C TYR A 64 -7.49 -1.22 -2.26
N LEU A 65 -6.86 -0.22 -2.88
CA LEU A 65 -5.44 -0.33 -3.19
C LEU A 65 -4.67 -0.07 -1.89
N TRP A 66 -3.68 -0.91 -1.59
CA TRP A 66 -2.75 -0.76 -0.49
C TRP A 66 -1.33 -0.68 -1.06
#